data_AF-A0A7S3V1D4-F1
#
_entry.id   AF-A0A7S3V1D4-F1
#
_cell.length_a   1.000
_cell.length_b   1.000
_cell.length_c   1.000
_cell.angle_alpha   90.00
_cell.angle_beta   90.00
_cell.angle_gamma   90.00
#
_symmetry.space_group_name_H-M   'P 1'
#
loop_
_entity.id
_entity.type
_entity.pdbx_description
1 polymer ?
#
loop_
_entity_poly.entity_id
_entity_poly.type
_entity_poly.pdbx_seq_one_letter_code
_entity_poly.pdbx_strand_id
1 'polypeptide(L)'
;WLFILLITTSTRNSLCAGTSRHTNNWAVIVDTSVFWFNYRHVANALSMYRVVKSLGIPDSQIILMLAEDIPCNDRNFYKGEVFNNAKRNLELYGEDVEVDYRGSEVTVENFLRVLSGRHPAGTPASKRLDTDESSNLFIFMTGHGGDEFLKFQDSEELTSTDLADAFEHMYEKKRYKEVLFAIDTCQACTLFKQFYSPGIVSMY
;
A
#
# COMPACT_ATOMS: atom_id res chain seq x y z
N TRP A 1 -26.14 49.45 30.65
CA TRP A 1 -27.09 50.14 29.76
C TRP A 1 -26.51 51.53 29.49
N LEU A 2 -26.41 51.92 28.21
CA LEU A 2 -25.49 52.90 27.59
C LEU A 2 -24.04 52.35 27.44
N PHE A 3 -23.30 52.44 26.32
CA PHE A 3 -23.32 53.35 25.16
C PHE A 3 -22.80 52.65 23.86
N ILE A 4 -22.96 53.37 22.76
CA ILE A 4 -22.94 53.06 21.32
C ILE A 4 -21.59 52.66 20.68
N LEU A 5 -21.72 51.84 19.62
CA LEU A 5 -20.90 51.60 18.42
C LEU A 5 -19.72 52.56 18.09
N LEU A 6 -18.59 51.97 17.69
CA LEU A 6 -17.67 52.54 16.69
C LEU A 6 -17.19 51.41 15.75
N ILE A 7 -17.51 51.57 14.46
CA ILE A 7 -17.02 50.76 13.35
C ILE A 7 -15.65 51.30 12.96
N THR A 8 -14.62 50.46 12.92
CA THR A 8 -13.55 50.57 11.93
C THR A 8 -13.16 49.19 11.41
N THR A 9 -13.10 49.12 10.10
CA THR A 9 -12.69 48.02 9.24
C THR A 9 -11.44 47.30 9.74
N SER A 10 -11.58 46.04 10.10
CA SER A 10 -10.50 45.06 10.01
C SER A 10 -10.97 43.94 9.12
N THR A 11 -10.61 44.04 7.83
CA THR A 11 -10.47 42.87 6.97
C THR A 11 -9.48 41.93 7.65
N ARG A 12 -10.00 41.03 8.49
CA ARG A 12 -9.26 39.82 8.83
C ARG A 12 -9.22 39.03 7.55
N ASN A 13 -8.14 39.22 6.78
CA ASN A 13 -7.58 38.16 5.97
C ASN A 13 -7.37 36.99 6.91
N SER A 14 -8.40 36.15 7.01
CA SER A 14 -8.24 34.80 7.48
C SER A 14 -7.42 34.13 6.39
N LEU A 15 -6.10 34.21 6.53
CA LEU A 15 -5.18 33.24 5.96
C LEU A 15 -5.59 31.91 6.60
N CYS A 16 -6.63 31.28 6.05
CA CYS A 16 -6.74 29.85 6.09
C CYS A 16 -5.42 29.37 5.49
N ALA A 17 -4.48 28.99 6.36
CA ALA A 17 -3.39 28.12 6.00
C ALA A 17 -4.05 27.00 5.20
N GLY A 18 -3.83 27.00 3.88
CA GLY A 18 -4.45 26.03 3.00
C GLY A 18 -4.07 24.67 3.57
N THR A 19 -5.05 23.94 4.10
CA THR A 19 -4.90 22.51 4.30
C THR A 19 -4.41 22.00 2.96
N SER A 20 -3.16 21.52 2.89
CA SER A 20 -2.63 20.91 1.67
C SER A 20 -3.60 19.79 1.31
N ARG A 21 -4.49 20.08 0.37
CA ARG A 21 -5.65 19.25 0.08
C ARG A 21 -5.13 18.22 -0.90
N HIS A 22 -5.01 16.98 -0.45
CA HIS A 22 -4.73 15.86 -1.35
C HIS A 22 -5.87 15.76 -2.37
N THR A 23 -5.59 15.26 -3.56
CA THR A 23 -6.59 15.14 -4.64
C THR A 23 -7.09 13.71 -4.81
N ASN A 24 -6.30 12.72 -4.40
CA ASN A 24 -6.62 11.31 -4.54
C ASN A 24 -5.88 10.46 -3.48
N ASN A 25 -6.35 9.23 -3.29
CA ASN A 25 -5.75 8.24 -2.41
C ASN A 25 -5.45 6.98 -3.22
N TRP A 26 -4.26 6.42 -3.04
CA TRP A 26 -3.82 5.19 -3.70
C TRP A 26 -3.44 4.14 -2.66
N ALA A 27 -3.49 2.88 -3.07
CA ALA A 27 -3.02 1.77 -2.24
C ALA A 27 -2.08 0.85 -3.02
N VAL A 28 -1.03 0.36 -2.36
CA VAL A 28 -0.19 -0.74 -2.83
C VAL A 28 -0.22 -1.83 -1.76
N ILE A 29 -0.71 -3.01 -2.11
CA ILE A 29 -0.95 -4.12 -1.17
C ILE A 29 -0.19 -5.33 -1.67
N VAL A 30 0.73 -5.84 -0.87
CA VAL A 30 1.70 -6.87 -1.29
C VAL A 30 1.72 -8.01 -0.29
N ASP A 31 1.35 -9.21 -0.75
CA ASP A 31 1.76 -10.47 -0.13
C ASP A 31 3.01 -10.99 -0.85
N THR A 32 4.08 -11.22 -0.09
CA THR A 32 5.38 -11.64 -0.65
C THR A 32 5.65 -13.13 -0.50
N SER A 33 4.78 -13.88 0.16
CA SER A 33 5.04 -15.27 0.55
C SER A 33 4.40 -16.29 -0.36
N VAL A 34 5.14 -17.35 -0.65
CA VAL A 34 4.67 -18.49 -1.44
C VAL A 34 4.32 -19.69 -0.55
N PHE A 35 3.66 -20.69 -1.12
CA PHE A 35 3.23 -21.95 -0.51
C PHE A 35 2.01 -21.87 0.41
N TRP A 36 1.26 -22.98 0.42
CA TRP A 36 0.02 -23.15 1.20
C TRP A 36 0.13 -22.83 2.70
N PHE A 37 1.26 -23.16 3.35
CA PHE A 37 1.41 -22.90 4.79
C PHE A 37 1.49 -21.41 5.12
N ASN A 38 1.65 -20.55 4.11
CA ASN A 38 1.62 -19.10 4.21
C ASN A 38 0.28 -18.48 3.81
N TYR A 39 -0.80 -19.27 3.74
CA TYR A 39 -2.18 -18.85 3.48
C TYR A 39 -2.55 -17.51 4.16
N ARG A 40 -2.10 -17.32 5.41
CA ARG A 40 -2.39 -16.13 6.21
C ARG A 40 -1.96 -14.82 5.53
N HIS A 41 -0.87 -14.80 4.77
CA HIS A 41 -0.37 -13.57 4.16
C HIS A 41 -1.27 -13.13 2.99
N VAL A 42 -1.70 -14.06 2.13
CA VAL A 42 -2.75 -13.80 1.13
C VAL A 42 -4.05 -13.33 1.79
N ALA A 43 -4.48 -13.99 2.87
CA ALA A 43 -5.69 -13.59 3.60
C ALA A 43 -5.56 -12.18 4.23
N ASN A 44 -4.37 -11.80 4.72
CA ASN A 44 -4.10 -10.47 5.27
C ASN A 44 -4.12 -9.41 4.17
N ALA A 45 -3.46 -9.65 3.02
CA ALA A 45 -3.47 -8.76 1.87
C ALA A 45 -4.90 -8.54 1.35
N LEU A 46 -5.67 -9.61 1.14
CA LEU A 46 -7.06 -9.51 0.71
C LEU A 46 -7.96 -8.82 1.75
N SER A 47 -7.70 -9.03 3.04
CA SER A 47 -8.42 -8.30 4.09
C SER A 47 -8.17 -6.79 3.99
N MET A 48 -6.92 -6.36 3.76
CA MET A 48 -6.60 -4.94 3.55
C MET A 48 -7.18 -4.40 2.26
N TYR A 49 -7.16 -5.18 1.18
CA TYR A 49 -7.79 -4.81 -0.09
C TYR A 49 -9.28 -4.49 0.08
N ARG A 50 -10.01 -5.34 0.81
CA ARG A 50 -11.43 -5.08 1.12
C ARG A 50 -11.64 -3.84 1.99
N VAL A 51 -10.77 -3.60 2.97
CA VAL A 51 -10.82 -2.37 3.79
C VAL A 51 -10.63 -1.14 2.92
N VAL A 52 -9.58 -1.13 2.09
CA VAL A 52 -9.26 -0.05 1.15
C VAL A 52 -10.43 0.23 0.19
N LYS A 53 -11.03 -0.82 -0.41
CA LYS A 53 -12.24 -0.67 -1.24
C LYS A 53 -13.43 -0.14 -0.45
N SER A 54 -13.65 -0.60 0.77
CA SER A 54 -14.76 -0.13 1.62
C SER A 54 -14.63 1.36 2.00
N LEU A 55 -13.40 1.89 1.99
CA LEU A 55 -13.10 3.31 2.20
C LEU A 55 -13.23 4.15 0.92
N GLY A 56 -13.61 3.53 -0.20
CA GLY A 56 -13.94 4.21 -1.46
C GLY A 56 -12.76 4.38 -2.43
N ILE A 57 -11.63 3.71 -2.21
CA ILE A 57 -10.54 3.69 -3.18
C ILE A 57 -10.90 2.69 -4.29
N PRO A 58 -11.00 3.14 -5.57
CA PRO A 58 -11.36 2.27 -6.69
C PRO A 58 -10.19 1.37 -7.10
N ASP A 59 -10.48 0.26 -7.78
CA ASP A 59 -9.45 -0.70 -8.24
C ASP A 59 -8.39 -0.07 -9.12
N SER A 60 -8.76 0.93 -9.94
CA SER A 60 -7.81 1.71 -10.74
C SER A 60 -6.77 2.49 -9.91
N GLN A 61 -6.93 2.54 -8.59
CA GLN A 61 -6.02 3.19 -7.64
C GLN A 61 -5.45 2.22 -6.59
N ILE A 62 -5.63 0.91 -6.79
CA ILE A 62 -5.09 -0.13 -5.93
C ILE A 62 -4.17 -1.00 -6.78
N ILE A 63 -2.93 -1.18 -6.34
CA ILE A 63 -2.04 -2.20 -6.88
C ILE A 63 -2.05 -3.38 -5.93
N LEU A 64 -2.56 -4.53 -6.35
CA LEU A 64 -2.58 -5.77 -5.57
C LEU A 64 -1.57 -6.78 -6.14
N MET A 65 -0.64 -7.21 -5.28
CA MET A 65 0.36 -8.22 -5.59
C MET A 65 0.17 -9.42 -4.66
N LEU A 66 -0.09 -10.61 -5.23
CA LEU A 66 -0.23 -11.87 -4.48
C LEU A 66 0.78 -12.90 -4.99
N ALA A 67 1.73 -13.28 -4.14
CA ALA A 67 2.79 -14.20 -4.51
C ALA A 67 2.31 -15.66 -4.65
N GLU A 68 1.18 -16.03 -4.04
CA GLU A 68 0.59 -17.37 -4.14
C GLU A 68 -0.89 -17.33 -4.56
N ASP A 69 -1.29 -18.22 -5.46
CA ASP A 69 -2.68 -18.41 -5.86
C ASP A 69 -3.37 -19.41 -4.92
N ILE A 70 -3.65 -18.95 -3.69
CA ILE A 70 -4.39 -19.70 -2.68
C ILE A 70 -5.80 -20.12 -3.14
N PRO A 71 -6.59 -19.28 -3.83
CA PRO A 71 -7.90 -19.68 -4.37
C PRO A 71 -7.83 -20.94 -5.24
N CYS A 72 -6.81 -21.05 -6.11
CA CYS A 72 -6.66 -22.19 -7.03
C CYS A 72 -5.85 -23.37 -6.44
N ASN A 73 -5.10 -23.16 -5.36
CA ASN A 73 -4.19 -24.16 -4.78
C ASN A 73 -4.87 -25.52 -4.49
N ASP A 74 -4.22 -26.63 -4.84
CA ASP A 74 -4.76 -28.01 -4.66
C ASP A 74 -5.10 -28.40 -3.23
N ARG A 75 -4.47 -27.75 -2.25
CA ARG A 75 -4.79 -27.96 -0.83
C ARG A 75 -6.01 -27.19 -0.37
N ASN A 76 -6.51 -26.25 -1.18
CA ASN A 76 -7.73 -25.52 -0.89
C ASN A 76 -8.96 -26.40 -1.18
N PHE A 77 -9.65 -26.80 -0.11
CA PHE A 77 -10.91 -27.52 -0.21
C PHE A 77 -12.04 -26.65 -0.78
N TYR A 78 -11.95 -25.33 -0.61
CA TYR A 78 -12.93 -24.34 -1.07
C TYR A 78 -12.35 -23.55 -2.25
N LYS A 79 -12.38 -24.16 -3.43
CA LYS A 79 -11.79 -23.58 -4.64
C LYS A 79 -12.42 -22.23 -4.98
N GLY A 80 -11.57 -21.25 -5.27
CA GLY A 80 -11.98 -19.87 -5.56
C GLY A 80 -12.24 -19.02 -4.32
N GLU A 81 -12.17 -19.58 -3.11
CA GLU A 81 -12.51 -18.86 -1.88
C GLU A 81 -11.31 -18.72 -0.93
N VAL A 82 -11.24 -17.56 -0.25
CA VAL A 82 -10.26 -17.29 0.81
C VAL A 82 -10.95 -16.75 2.06
N PHE A 83 -10.56 -17.22 3.24
CA PHE A 83 -11.17 -16.84 4.52
C PHE A 83 -10.09 -16.52 5.56
N ASN A 84 -10.23 -15.41 6.29
CA ASN A 84 -9.32 -15.07 7.41
C ASN A 84 -9.71 -15.69 8.76
N ASN A 85 -10.78 -16.49 8.82
CA ASN A 85 -11.25 -17.09 10.06
C ASN A 85 -11.89 -18.47 9.85
N ALA A 86 -11.79 -19.32 10.87
CA ALA A 86 -12.30 -20.69 10.83
C ALA A 86 -13.82 -20.79 10.66
N LYS A 87 -14.56 -19.77 11.09
CA LYS A 87 -16.02 -19.70 10.94
C LYS A 87 -16.46 -19.36 9.51
N ARG A 88 -15.53 -18.90 8.66
CA ARG A 88 -15.76 -18.52 7.26
C ARG A 88 -16.86 -17.45 7.11
N ASN A 89 -16.89 -16.50 8.04
CA ASN A 89 -17.91 -15.45 8.06
C ASN A 89 -17.82 -14.46 6.88
N LEU A 90 -16.64 -14.35 6.26
CA LEU A 90 -16.37 -13.42 5.18
C LEU A 90 -15.42 -14.09 4.18
N GLU A 91 -15.91 -14.27 2.95
CA GLU A 91 -15.11 -14.65 1.80
C GLU A 91 -14.35 -13.39 1.30
N LEU A 92 -13.05 -13.54 1.09
CA LEU A 92 -12.13 -12.43 0.86
C LEU A 92 -11.80 -12.17 -0.61
N TYR A 93 -11.77 -13.21 -1.44
CA TYR A 93 -11.34 -13.14 -2.83
C TYR A 93 -12.50 -12.70 -3.73
N GLY A 94 -13.57 -13.48 -3.81
CA GLY A 94 -14.79 -13.12 -4.54
C GLY A 94 -14.55 -12.79 -6.02
N GLU A 95 -15.58 -12.25 -6.67
CA GLU A 95 -15.49 -11.86 -8.09
C GLU A 95 -14.92 -10.45 -8.29
N ASP A 96 -14.86 -9.63 -7.24
CA ASP A 96 -14.53 -8.20 -7.30
C ASP A 96 -13.05 -7.87 -6.98
N VAL A 97 -12.18 -8.89 -6.85
CA VAL A 97 -10.76 -8.68 -6.59
C VAL A 97 -9.96 -8.64 -7.89
N GLU A 98 -9.37 -7.48 -8.15
CA GLU A 98 -8.41 -7.29 -9.23
C GLU A 98 -7.00 -7.51 -8.70
N VAL A 99 -6.38 -8.63 -9.09
CA VAL A 99 -4.95 -8.89 -8.79
C VAL A 99 -4.12 -8.40 -9.97
N ASP A 100 -3.19 -7.49 -9.72
CA ASP A 100 -2.34 -6.92 -10.77
C ASP A 100 -1.12 -7.80 -11.03
N TYR A 101 -0.41 -8.19 -9.98
CA TYR A 101 0.76 -9.06 -10.06
C TYR A 101 0.47 -10.39 -9.37
N ARG A 102 0.57 -11.48 -10.13
CA ARG A 102 0.28 -12.84 -9.64
C ARG A 102 1.54 -13.70 -9.65
N GLY A 103 1.72 -14.49 -8.61
CA GLY A 103 2.72 -15.56 -8.59
C GLY A 103 4.13 -15.04 -8.88
N SER A 104 4.74 -15.55 -9.95
CA SER A 104 6.10 -15.20 -10.36
C SER A 104 6.29 -13.73 -10.72
N GLU A 105 5.23 -12.97 -10.98
CA GLU A 105 5.32 -11.53 -11.22
C GLU A 105 5.58 -10.72 -9.93
N VAL A 106 5.38 -11.31 -8.75
CA VAL A 106 5.60 -10.64 -7.46
C VAL A 106 7.07 -10.70 -7.07
N THR A 107 7.89 -9.86 -7.69
CA THR A 107 9.33 -9.76 -7.46
C THR A 107 9.69 -8.44 -6.79
N VAL A 108 10.86 -8.39 -6.16
CA VAL A 108 11.41 -7.14 -5.61
C VAL A 108 11.53 -6.10 -6.73
N GLU A 109 12.01 -6.51 -7.89
CA GLU A 109 12.17 -5.64 -9.05
C GLU A 109 10.83 -5.00 -9.50
N ASN A 110 9.77 -5.80 -9.61
CA ASN A 110 8.47 -5.26 -10.03
C ASN A 110 7.86 -4.35 -8.97
N PHE A 111 8.00 -4.68 -7.68
CA PHE A 111 7.57 -3.80 -6.60
C PHE A 111 8.27 -2.43 -6.65
N LEU A 112 9.61 -2.42 -6.76
CA LEU A 112 10.39 -1.17 -6.87
C LEU A 112 10.09 -0.39 -8.16
N ARG A 113 9.76 -1.08 -9.26
CA ARG A 113 9.30 -0.44 -10.50
C ARG A 113 7.96 0.27 -10.33
N VAL A 114 7.01 -0.34 -9.62
CA VAL A 114 5.72 0.27 -9.28
C VAL A 114 5.94 1.57 -8.51
N LEU A 115 6.76 1.54 -7.45
CA LEU A 115 7.04 2.74 -6.64
C LEU A 115 7.73 3.84 -7.44
N SER A 116 8.76 3.48 -8.21
CA SER A 116 9.53 4.44 -9.01
C SER A 116 8.79 4.96 -10.26
N GLY A 117 7.71 4.29 -10.68
CA GLY A 117 7.00 4.55 -11.93
C GLY A 117 7.81 4.29 -13.19
N ARG A 118 8.90 3.51 -13.09
CA ARG A 118 9.78 3.18 -14.22
C ARG A 118 9.36 1.86 -14.85
N HIS A 119 8.39 1.96 -15.76
CA HIS A 119 7.79 0.81 -16.41
C HIS A 119 8.32 0.61 -17.85
N PRO A 120 8.46 -0.64 -18.32
CA PRO A 120 8.68 -0.93 -19.74
C PRO A 120 7.59 -0.32 -20.63
N ALA A 121 7.94 -0.06 -21.90
CA ALA A 121 6.95 0.36 -22.88
C ALA A 121 5.84 -0.69 -23.01
N GLY A 122 4.59 -0.26 -22.93
CA GLY A 122 3.41 -1.13 -23.04
C GLY A 122 2.91 -1.74 -21.73
N THR A 123 3.50 -1.44 -20.57
CA THR A 123 2.93 -1.88 -19.27
C THR A 123 1.47 -1.42 -19.13
N PRO A 124 0.50 -2.26 -18.78
CA PRO A 124 -0.90 -1.86 -18.62
C PRO A 124 -1.08 -0.78 -17.54
N ALA A 125 -2.14 0.04 -17.63
CA ALA A 125 -2.42 1.08 -16.63
C ALA A 125 -2.69 0.49 -15.23
N SER A 126 -3.34 -0.67 -15.15
CA SER A 126 -3.58 -1.38 -13.86
C SER A 126 -2.28 -1.80 -13.15
N LYS A 127 -1.15 -1.87 -13.87
CA LYS A 127 0.18 -2.20 -13.34
C LYS A 127 1.04 -0.96 -13.07
N ARG A 128 0.45 0.23 -12.96
CA ARG A 128 1.17 1.49 -12.77
C ARG A 128 0.61 2.26 -11.58
N LEU A 129 1.51 2.77 -10.75
CA LEU A 129 1.16 3.66 -9.65
C LEU A 129 1.22 5.11 -10.12
N ASP A 130 0.15 5.61 -10.75
CA ASP A 130 0.12 6.94 -11.36
C ASP A 130 -0.20 8.06 -10.34
N THR A 131 0.64 8.16 -9.30
CA THR A 131 0.57 9.16 -8.22
C THR A 131 1.36 10.44 -8.51
N ASP A 132 1.03 11.53 -7.82
CA ASP A 132 1.67 12.84 -7.92
C ASP A 132 1.88 13.54 -6.56
N GLU A 133 2.30 14.80 -6.58
CA GLU A 133 2.63 15.61 -5.40
C GLU A 133 1.41 15.91 -4.49
N SER A 134 0.22 15.55 -4.94
CA SER A 134 -1.05 15.70 -4.25
C SER A 134 -1.72 14.36 -3.90
N SER A 135 -1.06 13.22 -4.18
CA SER A 135 -1.54 11.88 -3.87
C SER A 135 -1.18 11.45 -2.45
N ASN A 136 -2.15 10.96 -1.69
CA ASN A 136 -1.87 10.19 -0.48
C ASN A 136 -1.71 8.71 -0.84
N LEU A 137 -0.72 8.03 -0.25
CA LEU A 137 -0.41 6.65 -0.56
C LEU A 137 -0.47 5.77 0.69
N PHE A 138 -1.23 4.69 0.63
CA PHE A 138 -1.18 3.61 1.61
C PHE A 138 -0.38 2.44 1.04
N ILE A 139 0.64 1.97 1.74
CA ILE A 139 1.38 0.77 1.37
C ILE A 139 1.23 -0.24 2.49
N PHE A 140 0.68 -1.41 2.17
CA PHE A 140 0.61 -2.55 3.06
C PHE A 140 1.45 -3.70 2.52
N MET A 141 2.32 -4.25 3.35
CA MET A 141 3.11 -5.43 3.01
C MET A 141 2.94 -6.51 4.07
N THR A 142 2.86 -7.77 3.64
CA THR A 142 2.81 -8.91 4.56
C THR A 142 3.66 -10.05 4.01
N GLY A 143 4.39 -10.71 4.91
CA GLY A 143 5.30 -11.77 4.52
C GLY A 143 6.24 -12.20 5.63
N HIS A 144 7.26 -12.97 5.26
CA HIS A 144 8.34 -13.32 6.18
C HIS A 144 9.48 -12.33 6.05
N GLY A 145 10.04 -11.92 7.19
CA GLY A 145 11.14 -10.97 7.25
C GLY A 145 12.09 -11.32 8.38
N GLY A 146 13.12 -10.50 8.50
CA GLY A 146 14.14 -10.59 9.54
C GLY A 146 14.74 -9.22 9.80
N ASP A 147 15.95 -9.21 10.35
CA ASP A 147 16.66 -7.98 10.64
C ASP A 147 16.98 -7.25 9.32
N GLU A 148 16.31 -6.12 9.09
CA GLU A 148 16.49 -5.24 7.93
C GLU A 148 16.10 -5.82 6.57
N PHE A 149 15.30 -6.90 6.51
CA PHE A 149 14.81 -7.44 5.23
C PHE A 149 13.39 -8.04 5.28
N LEU A 150 12.73 -8.03 4.12
CA LEU A 150 11.49 -8.76 3.83
C LEU A 150 11.73 -9.71 2.64
N LYS A 151 11.37 -10.99 2.81
CA LYS A 151 11.58 -12.03 1.81
C LYS A 151 10.48 -12.02 0.75
N PHE A 152 10.86 -12.12 -0.52
CA PHE A 152 9.99 -12.28 -1.68
C PHE A 152 10.16 -13.67 -2.30
N GLN A 153 9.04 -14.35 -2.57
CA GLN A 153 8.98 -15.68 -3.19
C GLN A 153 9.89 -16.75 -2.56
N ASP A 154 10.21 -16.61 -1.27
CA ASP A 154 11.12 -17.49 -0.54
C ASP A 154 12.57 -17.55 -1.08
N SER A 155 12.96 -16.64 -1.99
CA SER A 155 14.30 -16.61 -2.60
C SER A 155 14.99 -15.26 -2.61
N GLU A 156 14.24 -14.17 -2.80
CA GLU A 156 14.78 -12.81 -2.88
C GLU A 156 14.51 -12.05 -1.58
N GLU A 157 15.26 -10.98 -1.34
CA GLU A 157 15.10 -10.13 -0.17
C GLU A 157 15.02 -8.66 -0.63
N LEU A 158 14.02 -7.96 -0.10
CA LEU A 158 13.91 -6.51 -0.15
C LEU A 158 14.48 -5.97 1.16
N THR A 159 15.54 -5.17 1.09
CA THR A 159 16.20 -4.63 2.28
C THR A 159 15.57 -3.32 2.77
N SER A 160 15.85 -2.93 4.01
CA SER A 160 15.47 -1.62 4.55
C SER A 160 16.03 -0.46 3.72
N THR A 161 17.25 -0.63 3.18
CA THR A 161 17.89 0.37 2.33
C THR A 161 17.19 0.48 0.97
N ASP A 162 16.84 -0.65 0.34
CA ASP A 162 16.09 -0.62 -0.92
C ASP A 162 14.75 0.12 -0.77
N LEU A 163 14.04 -0.11 0.34
CA LEU A 163 12.79 0.60 0.65
C LEU A 163 13.01 2.08 0.90
N ALA A 164 14.01 2.45 1.69
CA ALA A 164 14.33 3.85 1.98
C ALA A 164 14.69 4.61 0.71
N ASP A 165 15.53 4.04 -0.14
CA ASP A 165 15.95 4.63 -1.42
C ASP A 165 14.78 4.72 -2.40
N ALA A 166 13.88 3.74 -2.41
CA ALA A 166 12.66 3.80 -3.21
C ALA A 166 11.77 4.98 -2.80
N PHE A 167 11.56 5.17 -1.49
CA PHE A 167 10.80 6.31 -0.98
C PHE A 167 11.47 7.65 -1.28
N GLU A 168 12.80 7.72 -1.20
CA GLU A 168 13.52 8.93 -1.58
C GLU A 168 13.34 9.26 -3.06
N HIS A 169 13.46 8.26 -3.92
CA HIS A 169 13.19 8.45 -5.34
C HIS A 169 11.75 8.89 -5.61
N MET A 170 10.77 8.38 -4.86
CA MET A 170 9.38 8.86 -4.96
C MET A 170 9.26 10.31 -4.51
N TYR A 171 9.94 10.70 -3.43
CA TYR A 171 9.94 12.06 -2.90
C TYR A 171 10.58 13.06 -3.89
N GLU A 172 11.78 12.76 -4.41
CA GLU A 172 12.49 13.58 -5.40
C GLU A 172 11.66 13.78 -6.69
N LYS A 173 10.90 12.76 -7.08
CA LYS A 173 10.01 12.79 -8.24
C LYS A 173 8.61 13.31 -7.92
N LYS A 174 8.38 13.72 -6.67
CA LYS A 174 7.11 14.24 -6.17
C LYS A 174 5.92 13.31 -6.49
N ARG A 175 6.08 12.03 -6.19
CA ARG A 175 5.07 10.99 -6.44
C ARG A 175 4.15 10.74 -5.26
N TYR A 176 4.26 11.50 -4.19
CA TYR A 176 3.33 11.47 -3.08
C TYR A 176 3.33 12.80 -2.35
N LYS A 177 2.24 13.04 -1.63
CA LYS A 177 2.11 14.07 -0.61
C LYS A 177 2.41 13.50 0.78
N GLU A 178 1.73 12.41 1.14
CA GLU A 178 1.88 11.70 2.42
C GLU A 178 1.79 10.18 2.16
N VAL A 179 2.59 9.40 2.88
CA VAL A 179 2.60 7.93 2.83
C VAL A 179 2.26 7.37 4.20
N LEU A 180 1.32 6.44 4.24
CA LEU A 180 1.13 5.52 5.37
C LEU A 180 1.71 4.16 4.98
N PHE A 181 2.79 3.76 5.63
CA PHE A 181 3.44 2.45 5.44
C PHE A 181 3.07 1.53 6.61
N ALA A 182 2.42 0.41 6.31
CA ALA A 182 2.07 -0.62 7.28
C ALA A 182 2.67 -1.96 6.84
N ILE A 183 3.26 -2.70 7.78
CA ILE A 183 3.91 -3.97 7.44
C ILE A 183 3.70 -5.03 8.52
N ASP A 184 3.21 -6.20 8.12
CA ASP A 184 3.02 -7.38 8.96
C ASP A 184 4.10 -8.41 8.67
N THR A 185 5.17 -8.38 9.47
CA THR A 185 6.32 -9.29 9.34
C THR A 185 7.13 -9.40 10.64
N CYS A 186 7.96 -10.42 10.75
CA CYS A 186 8.94 -10.55 11.81
C CYS A 186 9.95 -9.40 11.76
N GLN A 187 10.23 -8.78 12.92
CA GLN A 187 11.18 -7.65 13.05
C GLN A 187 10.85 -6.43 12.18
N ALA A 188 9.58 -6.22 11.85
CA ALA A 188 9.05 -5.10 11.04
C ALA A 188 9.68 -3.73 11.31
N CYS A 189 9.92 -3.38 12.58
CA CYS A 189 10.56 -2.12 12.97
C CYS A 189 11.90 -1.85 12.28
N THR A 190 12.66 -2.88 11.94
CA THR A 190 13.99 -2.72 11.33
C THR A 190 13.91 -2.18 9.90
N LEU A 191 12.82 -2.47 9.18
CA LEU A 191 12.63 -2.07 7.78
C LEU A 191 12.43 -0.56 7.59
N PHE A 192 11.71 0.10 8.50
CA PHE A 192 11.35 1.52 8.34
C PHE A 192 12.18 2.47 9.21
N LYS A 193 13.11 1.96 10.04
CA LYS A 193 14.05 2.80 10.81
C LYS A 193 14.97 3.64 9.92
N GLN A 194 15.22 3.19 8.70
CA GLN A 194 16.08 3.85 7.74
C GLN A 194 15.34 4.88 6.87
N PHE A 195 14.03 5.08 7.01
CA PHE A 195 13.32 6.06 6.19
C PHE A 195 13.79 7.47 6.54
N TYR A 196 14.33 8.17 5.55
CA TYR A 196 14.85 9.53 5.68
C TYR A 196 14.08 10.57 4.86
N SER A 197 13.17 10.12 3.98
CA SER A 197 12.28 10.99 3.21
C SER A 197 11.11 11.50 4.07
N PRO A 198 10.66 12.76 3.88
CA PRO A 198 9.59 13.33 4.68
C PRO A 198 8.22 12.81 4.25
N GLY A 199 7.21 13.03 5.10
CA GLY A 199 5.81 12.73 4.80
C GLY A 199 5.43 11.26 4.93
N ILE A 200 6.26 10.43 5.59
CA ILE A 200 6.02 8.99 5.77
C ILE A 200 5.72 8.70 7.24
N VAL A 201 4.60 8.03 7.49
CA VAL A 201 4.23 7.48 8.80
C VAL A 201 4.26 5.96 8.68
N SER A 202 4.99 5.29 9.59
CA SER A 202 5.15 3.82 9.56
C SER A 202 4.53 3.15 10.79
N MET A 203 3.93 1.97 10.59
CA MET A 203 3.39 1.11 11.65
C MET A 203 3.57 -0.37 11.33
N TYR A 204 3.50 -1.20 12.37
CA TYR A 204 3.65 -2.66 12.33
C TYR A 204 2.73 -3.32 13.36
#